data_AF-A0A2D5VD17-F1
#
_entry.id   AF-A0A2D5VD17-F1
#
_cell.length_a   1.000
_cell.length_b   1.000
_cell.length_c   1.000
_cell.angle_alpha   90.00
_cell.angle_beta   90.00
_cell.angle_gamma   90.00
#
_symmetry.space_group_name_H-M   'P 1'
#
loop_
_entity.id
_entity.type
_entity.pdbx_description
1 polymer ?
#
loop_
_entity_poly.entity_id
_entity_poly.type
_entity_poly.pdbx_seq_one_letter_code
_entity_poly.pdbx_strand_id
1 'polypeptide(L)'
;MLPEIASVADDLCFLKGMHGTAALMTHTGSSQFVRPSMGGSWISYGLGTENQNLPSFITICPIIGGGASQNYSSAFLPTAYHGTPQMDNVSEAEFPFLDNPKISRSVQEQQLELLQK
;
A
#
# COMPACT_ATOMS: atom_id res chain seq x y z
N MET A 1 -0.56 -1.61 -10.88
CA MET A 1 -1.61 -2.41 -10.20
C MET A 1 -2.11 -3.46 -11.17
N LEU A 2 -2.46 -4.64 -10.67
CA LEU A 2 -2.81 -5.85 -11.44
C LEU A 2 -4.05 -5.60 -12.32
N PRO A 3 -3.90 -5.37 -13.64
CA PRO A 3 -4.98 -4.87 -14.50
C PRO A 3 -6.12 -5.88 -14.65
N GLU A 4 -5.80 -7.18 -14.58
CA GLU A 4 -6.76 -8.25 -14.81
C GLU A 4 -7.63 -8.59 -13.59
N ILE A 5 -7.30 -8.09 -12.39
CA ILE A 5 -8.08 -8.38 -11.17
C ILE A 5 -9.51 -7.85 -11.29
N ALA A 6 -9.70 -6.71 -11.97
CA ALA A 6 -11.03 -6.14 -12.15
C ALA A 6 -11.97 -7.06 -12.94
N SER A 7 -11.43 -7.87 -13.87
CA SER A 7 -12.22 -8.76 -14.72
C SER A 7 -12.81 -9.97 -13.97
N VAL A 8 -12.22 -10.33 -12.83
CA VAL A 8 -12.63 -11.50 -12.02
C VAL A 8 -13.20 -11.11 -10.66
N ALA A 9 -13.44 -9.81 -10.41
CA ALA A 9 -13.84 -9.32 -9.09
C ALA A 9 -15.12 -9.98 -8.55
N ASP A 10 -16.07 -10.31 -9.45
CA ASP A 10 -17.32 -10.99 -9.09
C ASP A 10 -17.13 -12.47 -8.71
N ASP A 11 -16.06 -13.11 -9.19
CA ASP A 11 -15.70 -14.48 -8.86
C ASP A 11 -14.85 -14.57 -7.58
N LEU A 12 -14.39 -13.43 -7.06
CA LEU A 12 -13.60 -13.37 -5.84
C LEU A 12 -14.50 -13.46 -4.60
N CYS A 13 -14.17 -14.40 -3.71
CA CYS A 13 -14.76 -14.43 -2.39
C CYS A 13 -14.09 -13.40 -1.47
N PHE A 14 -14.84 -12.40 -1.01
CA PHE A 14 -14.35 -11.41 -0.05
C PHE A 14 -14.58 -11.86 1.40
N LEU A 15 -13.50 -12.26 2.08
CA LEU A 15 -13.54 -12.54 3.51
C LEU A 15 -13.48 -11.24 4.32
N LYS A 16 -14.62 -10.83 4.90
CA LYS A 16 -14.73 -9.59 5.71
C LYS A 16 -14.64 -9.80 7.23
N GLY A 17 -14.34 -11.01 7.69
CA GLY A 17 -14.37 -11.37 9.12
C GLY A 17 -13.06 -11.16 9.89
N MET A 18 -12.04 -10.58 9.27
CA MET A 18 -10.71 -10.48 9.88
C MET A 18 -10.59 -9.19 10.69
N HIS A 19 -10.79 -9.30 12.01
CA HIS A 19 -10.71 -8.18 12.93
C HIS A 19 -9.71 -8.44 14.06
N GLY A 20 -9.09 -7.37 14.59
CA GLY A 20 -8.16 -7.43 15.70
C GLY A 20 -6.95 -8.34 15.41
N THR A 21 -6.72 -9.33 16.27
CA THR A 21 -5.59 -10.26 16.17
C THR A 21 -5.66 -11.17 14.95
N ALA A 22 -6.86 -11.41 14.38
CA ALA A 22 -7.01 -12.20 13.17
C ALA A 22 -6.38 -11.48 11.97
N ALA A 23 -6.58 -10.16 11.86
CA ALA A 23 -5.94 -9.35 10.82
C ALA A 23 -4.42 -9.41 10.94
N LEU A 24 -3.89 -9.29 12.16
CA LEU A 24 -2.46 -9.41 12.43
C LEU A 24 -1.91 -10.77 12.01
N MET A 25 -2.56 -11.87 12.42
CA MET A 25 -2.14 -13.22 12.05
C MET A 25 -2.16 -13.45 10.54
N THR A 26 -3.11 -12.87 9.81
CA THR A 26 -3.11 -12.94 8.34
C THR A 26 -1.94 -12.21 7.71
N HIS A 27 -1.59 -11.03 8.24
CA HIS A 27 -0.49 -10.25 7.71
C HIS A 27 0.89 -10.78 8.12
N THR A 28 1.05 -11.33 9.33
CA THR A 28 2.38 -11.63 9.90
C THR A 28 2.58 -13.10 10.25
N GLY A 29 1.53 -13.92 10.16
CA GLY A 29 1.52 -15.33 10.57
C GLY A 29 1.52 -15.54 12.09
N SER A 30 1.52 -14.48 12.90
CA SER A 30 1.68 -14.57 14.35
C SER A 30 1.04 -13.39 15.07
N SER A 31 0.15 -13.68 16.02
CA SER A 31 -0.42 -12.66 16.92
C SER A 31 0.43 -12.41 18.18
N GLN A 32 1.39 -13.29 18.48
CA GLN A 32 2.17 -13.26 19.73
C GLN A 32 3.54 -12.62 19.53
N PHE A 33 4.25 -13.05 18.48
CA PHE A 33 5.57 -12.56 18.14
C PHE A 33 5.47 -11.45 17.10
N VAL A 34 6.29 -10.41 17.29
CA VAL A 34 6.48 -9.36 16.29
C VAL A 34 7.20 -9.98 15.09
N ARG A 35 6.49 -10.06 13.97
CA ARG A 35 6.98 -10.63 12.70
C ARG A 35 6.77 -9.61 11.58
N PRO A 36 7.64 -9.60 10.55
CA PRO A 36 7.45 -8.73 9.41
C PRO A 36 6.17 -9.09 8.67
N SER A 37 5.51 -8.08 8.10
CA SER A 37 4.33 -8.30 7.25
C SER A 37 4.69 -9.09 5.99
N MET A 38 3.93 -10.14 5.71
CA MET A 38 4.06 -11.02 4.55
C MET A 38 3.75 -10.28 3.25
N GLY A 39 2.72 -9.43 3.24
CA GLY A 39 2.23 -8.78 2.01
C GLY A 39 3.11 -7.66 1.46
N GLY A 40 4.15 -7.22 2.19
CA GLY A 40 5.00 -6.11 1.75
C GLY A 40 6.44 -6.20 2.25
N SER A 41 6.66 -6.44 3.54
CA SER A 41 8.00 -6.43 4.12
C SER A 41 8.83 -7.66 3.73
N TRP A 42 8.26 -8.86 3.81
CA TRP A 42 8.96 -10.08 3.36
C TRP A 42 9.17 -10.12 1.86
N ILE A 43 8.16 -9.70 1.09
CA ILE A 43 8.25 -9.66 -0.38
C ILE A 43 9.33 -8.67 -0.81
N SER A 44 9.31 -7.45 -0.30
CA SER A 44 10.32 -6.45 -0.67
C SER A 44 11.73 -6.83 -0.18
N TYR A 45 11.86 -7.45 1.00
CA TYR A 45 13.16 -7.94 1.47
C TYR A 45 13.70 -9.11 0.62
N GLY A 46 12.84 -10.07 0.26
CA GLY A 46 13.25 -11.29 -0.44
C GLY A 46 13.42 -11.11 -1.94
N LEU A 47 12.56 -10.30 -2.57
CA LEU A 47 12.57 -10.08 -4.03
C LEU A 47 13.16 -8.72 -4.42
N GLY A 48 13.31 -7.80 -3.48
CA GLY A 48 13.73 -6.42 -3.76
C GLY A 48 12.60 -5.57 -4.34
N THR A 49 12.98 -4.39 -4.80
CA THR A 49 12.13 -3.47 -5.56
C THR A 49 12.84 -3.06 -6.85
N GLU A 50 12.11 -3.08 -7.96
CA GLU A 50 12.59 -2.52 -9.22
C GLU A 50 12.60 -0.97 -9.20
N ASN A 51 11.82 -0.38 -8.29
CA ASN A 51 11.73 1.07 -8.11
C ASN A 51 12.46 1.52 -6.85
N GLN A 52 13.55 2.27 -7.03
CA GLN A 52 14.36 2.84 -5.94
C GLN A 52 13.88 4.23 -5.50
N ASN A 53 12.95 4.84 -6.25
CA ASN A 53 12.46 6.19 -5.99
C ASN A 53 11.16 6.21 -5.17
N LEU A 54 10.49 5.06 -5.03
CA LEU A 54 9.24 4.94 -4.28
C LEU A 54 9.40 3.96 -3.11
N PRO A 55 8.55 4.09 -2.07
CA PRO A 55 8.49 3.11 -1.00
C PRO A 55 8.24 1.70 -1.54
N SER A 56 8.84 0.71 -0.88
CA SER A 56 8.66 -0.72 -1.17
C SER A 56 7.20 -1.14 -1.30
N PHE A 57 6.33 -0.65 -0.40
CA PHE A 57 4.89 -0.82 -0.48
C PHE A 57 4.17 0.23 0.38
N ILE A 58 2.89 0.42 0.09
CA ILE A 58 2.00 1.35 0.81
C ILE A 58 0.88 0.60 1.50
N THR A 59 0.37 1.14 2.60
CA THR A 59 -0.89 0.70 3.22
C THR A 59 -1.89 1.85 3.15
N ILE A 60 -3.13 1.56 2.72
CA ILE A 60 -4.16 2.58 2.52
C ILE A 60 -5.13 2.52 3.70
N CYS A 61 -5.41 3.67 4.31
CA CYS A 61 -6.32 3.81 5.46
C CYS A 61 -6.04 2.79 6.57
N PRO A 62 -4.78 2.70 7.06
CA PRO A 62 -4.52 1.85 8.22
C PRO A 62 -5.33 2.36 9.41
N ILE A 63 -5.82 1.45 10.25
CA ILE A 63 -6.40 1.84 11.54
C ILE A 63 -5.27 2.51 12.34
N ILE A 64 -5.39 3.81 12.61
CA ILE A 64 -4.36 4.53 13.37
C ILE A 64 -4.66 4.34 14.86
N GLY A 65 -3.86 3.50 15.52
CA GLY A 65 -4.02 3.14 16.93
C GLY A 65 -4.34 1.64 17.15
N GLY A 66 -4.11 1.15 18.37
CA GLY A 66 -4.50 -0.23 18.76
C GLY A 66 -3.62 -1.37 18.21
N GLY A 67 -2.38 -1.11 17.79
CA GLY A 67 -1.45 -2.14 17.30
C GLY A 67 -1.56 -2.47 15.80
N ALA A 68 -2.41 -1.77 15.06
CA ALA A 68 -2.59 -1.96 13.63
C ALA A 68 -1.34 -1.61 12.78
N SER A 69 -0.38 -0.86 13.32
CA SER A 69 0.93 -0.64 12.67
C SER A 69 1.74 -1.93 12.50
N GLN A 70 1.47 -2.95 13.30
CA GLN A 70 2.11 -4.26 13.16
C GLN A 70 1.68 -4.98 11.87
N ASN A 71 0.51 -4.67 11.30
CA ASN A 71 0.00 -5.29 10.07
C ASN A 71 0.88 -4.98 8.84
N TYR A 72 1.64 -3.88 8.87
CA TYR A 72 2.49 -3.42 7.78
C TYR A 72 3.93 -3.12 8.24
N SER A 73 4.33 -3.62 9.42
CA SER A 73 5.65 -3.37 9.98
C SER A 73 6.73 -4.26 9.36
N SER A 74 7.93 -3.70 9.21
CA SER A 74 9.15 -4.44 8.90
C SER A 74 9.66 -5.30 10.06
N ALA A 75 9.15 -5.08 11.29
CA ALA A 75 9.62 -5.75 12.50
C ALA A 75 11.15 -5.67 12.64
N PHE A 76 11.84 -6.81 12.61
CA PHE A 76 13.31 -6.90 12.70
C PHE A 76 14.03 -6.70 11.35
N LEU A 77 13.30 -6.61 10.23
CA LEU A 77 13.88 -6.26 8.94
C LEU A 77 14.24 -4.76 8.91
N PRO A 78 15.20 -4.35 8.07
CA PRO A 78 15.55 -2.94 7.91
C PRO A 78 14.31 -2.06 7.64
N THR A 79 14.33 -0.84 8.18
CA THR A 79 13.22 0.12 8.06
C THR A 79 12.87 0.47 6.61
N ALA A 80 13.78 0.27 5.65
CA ALA A 80 13.52 0.40 4.22
C ALA A 80 12.37 -0.49 3.71
N TYR A 81 12.03 -1.56 4.46
CA TYR A 81 10.96 -2.50 4.16
C TYR A 81 9.71 -2.26 5.02
N HIS A 82 9.60 -1.11 5.70
CA HIS A 82 8.42 -0.75 6.47
C HIS A 82 7.34 -0.18 5.54
N GLY A 83 6.08 -0.58 5.75
CA GLY A 83 4.97 -0.09 4.94
C GLY A 83 4.72 1.40 5.17
N THR A 84 4.54 2.16 4.09
CA THR A 84 4.23 3.59 4.20
C THR A 84 2.72 3.78 4.29
N PRO A 85 2.18 4.30 5.41
CA PRO A 85 0.77 4.59 5.53
C PRO A 85 0.38 5.77 4.64
N GLN A 86 -0.74 5.61 3.93
CA GLN A 86 -1.37 6.63 3.10
C GLN A 86 -2.84 6.74 3.48
N MET A 87 -3.31 7.98 3.60
CA MET A 87 -4.70 8.37 3.88
C MET A 87 -5.19 7.95 5.27
N ASP A 88 -5.85 8.88 5.96
CA ASP A 88 -6.38 8.65 7.31
C ASP A 88 -7.86 8.22 7.29
N ASN A 89 -8.61 8.62 6.25
CA ASN A 89 -10.03 8.34 6.10
C ASN A 89 -10.36 8.01 4.63
N VAL A 90 -11.08 6.91 4.39
CA VAL A 90 -11.49 6.46 3.04
C VAL A 90 -12.44 7.47 2.38
N SER A 91 -13.32 8.10 3.16
CA SER A 91 -14.32 9.04 2.63
C SER A 91 -13.72 10.37 2.18
N GLU A 92 -12.55 10.71 2.72
CA GLU A 92 -11.80 11.94 2.41
C GLU A 92 -10.47 11.60 1.69
N ALA A 93 -10.33 10.36 1.21
CA ALA A 93 -9.12 9.85 0.60
C ALA A 93 -8.91 10.47 -0.79
N GLU A 94 -8.24 11.62 -0.82
CA GLU A 94 -7.70 12.19 -2.05
C GLU A 94 -6.19 11.96 -2.10
N PHE A 95 -5.69 11.44 -3.22
CA PHE A 95 -4.25 11.49 -3.45
C PHE A 95 -3.87 12.93 -3.81
N PRO A 96 -2.94 13.55 -3.06
CA PRO A 96 -2.47 14.88 -3.38
C PRO A 96 -1.91 14.93 -4.81
N PHE A 97 -2.18 16.02 -5.52
CA PHE A 97 -1.63 16.30 -6.86
C PHE A 97 -2.09 15.36 -7.98
N LEU A 98 -3.17 14.60 -7.80
CA LEU A 98 -3.79 13.84 -8.90
C LEU A 98 -4.39 14.75 -9.98
N ASP A 99 -4.95 15.88 -9.56
CA ASP A 99 -5.57 16.83 -10.46
C ASP A 99 -4.94 18.22 -10.29
N ASN A 100 -4.78 18.92 -11.41
CA ASN A 100 -4.27 20.28 -11.42
C ASN A 100 -5.41 21.23 -11.82
N PRO A 101 -6.08 21.89 -10.87
CA PRO A 101 -7.22 22.75 -11.19
C PRO A 101 -6.84 23.96 -12.06
N LYS A 102 -5.54 24.24 -12.25
CA LYS A 102 -5.04 25.36 -13.05
C LYS A 102 -4.72 24.97 -14.50
N ILE A 103 -4.60 23.68 -14.81
CA ILE A 103 -4.11 23.21 -16.11
C ILE A 103 -5.02 22.09 -16.59
N SER A 104 -5.58 22.23 -17.79
CA SER A 104 -6.36 21.14 -18.39
C SER A 104 -5.47 19.93 -18.67
N ARG A 105 -6.03 18.73 -18.55
CA ARG A 105 -5.33 17.45 -18.78
C ARG A 105 -4.55 17.43 -20.11
N SER A 106 -5.11 18.00 -21.18
CA SER A 106 -4.46 18.12 -22.49
C SER A 106 -3.14 18.91 -22.45
N VAL A 107 -3.08 19.99 -21.65
CA VAL A 107 -1.88 20.82 -21.51
C VAL A 107 -0.86 20.13 -20.60
N GLN A 108 -1.32 19.41 -19.58
CA GLN A 108 -0.45 18.60 -18.73
C GLN A 108 0.24 17.47 -19.52
N GLU A 109 -0.48 16.81 -20.43
CA GLU A 109 0.09 15.79 -21.34
C GLU A 109 1.17 16.39 -22.25
N GLN A 110 0.92 17.57 -22.83
CA GLN A 110 1.92 18.28 -23.64
C GLN A 110 3.16 18.68 -22.83
N GLN A 111 2.99 19.13 -21.59
CA GLN A 111 4.12 19.44 -20.70
C GLN A 111 4.94 18.20 -20.36
N LEU A 112 4.27 17.07 -20.10
CA LEU A 112 4.95 15.81 -19.82
C LEU A 112 5.76 15.32 -21.02
N GLU A 113 5.19 15.45 -22.23
CA GLU A 113 5.87 15.10 -23.48
C GLU A 113 7.12 15.97 -23.73
N LEU A 114 7.07 17.25 -23.35
CA LEU A 114 8.23 18.15 -23.42
C LEU A 114 9.33 17.78 -22.41
N LEU A 115 8.98 17.28 -21.23
CA LEU A 115 9.95 16.86 -20.20
C LEU A 115 10.64 15.52 -20.50
N GLN A 116 10.07 14.73 -21.41
CA GLN A 116 10.62 13.43 -21.82
C GLN A 116 11.60 13.53 -23.01
N LYS A 117 11.82 14.74 -23.53
CA LYS A 117 12.84 15.06 -24.54
C LYS A 117 14.10 15.62 -23.89
#